data_AF-A0A0D5MBF5-F1
#
_entry.id   AF-A0A0D5MBF5-F1
#
_cell.length_a   1.000
_cell.length_b   1.000
_cell.length_c   1.000
_cell.angle_alpha   90.00
_cell.angle_beta   90.00
_cell.angle_gamma   90.00
#
_symmetry.space_group_name_H-M   'P 1'
#
loop_
_entity.id
_entity.type
_entity.pdbx_description
1 polymer ?
#
loop_
_entity_poly.entity_id
_entity_poly.type
_entity_poly.pdbx_seq_one_letter_code
_entity_poly.pdbx_strand_id
1 'polypeptide(L)'
;MSHKTYIFEGRLVAEQPLATCSKDLLDREGKKNQPTPIPTTQTHMGERLMFPASGIRGGLRRACRDVVRECVINKTGNDKPFDLDTHLMLSLGGIKGAGEEDKSSVVRIAELRTKNPLINLFGAGDAGTAGFVSGRLGIGNAICEEPLEPVIFSGARVDDIYRDPDQADFLSNADLIRLTDMASGNRELSRLKGEATKLKRSYYEALDSGSTESAQTITDQLDALETKMASIRDESGSKNSIGMPLAGWKAIPQGARMSQKTIMRRATVVDLGLFLATLNRFGLEPILGAHYANGNGLVSGEWTVYEVTTAGKKEIGLVEMPTFETITVTGEPLISAQKAFDAFIEEGNWNFNQPEKV
;
A
#
# COMPACT_ATOMS: atom_id res chain seq x y z
N MET A 1 12.12 33.59 2.00
CA MET A 1 11.22 32.95 1.01
C MET A 1 9.78 33.14 1.46
N SER A 2 8.85 33.48 0.56
CA SER A 2 7.43 33.58 0.91
C SER A 2 6.82 32.19 1.08
N HIS A 3 6.04 31.99 2.15
CA HIS A 3 5.32 30.75 2.41
C HIS A 3 3.85 30.92 2.03
N LYS A 4 3.34 30.00 1.22
CA LYS A 4 1.97 30.02 0.71
C LYS A 4 1.27 28.70 1.00
N THR A 5 -0.05 28.67 0.86
CA THR A 5 -0.80 27.41 0.88
C THR A 5 -1.32 27.12 -0.52
N TYR A 6 -1.03 25.94 -1.03
CA TYR A 6 -1.51 25.47 -2.33
C TYR A 6 -2.53 24.35 -2.15
N ILE A 7 -3.53 24.31 -3.01
CA ILE A 7 -4.57 23.30 -2.99
C ILE A 7 -4.70 22.73 -4.39
N PHE A 8 -4.60 21.41 -4.52
CA PHE A 8 -4.94 20.67 -5.72
C PHE A 8 -6.31 20.06 -5.48
N GLU A 9 -7.30 20.47 -6.26
CA GLU A 9 -8.66 19.93 -6.19
C GLU A 9 -8.99 19.31 -7.55
N GLY A 10 -9.42 18.05 -7.55
CA GLY A 10 -9.71 17.34 -8.78
C GLY A 10 -10.05 15.89 -8.54
N ARG A 11 -9.57 15.01 -9.42
CA ARG A 11 -9.91 13.59 -9.40
C ARG A 11 -8.73 12.70 -9.74
N LEU A 12 -8.81 11.47 -9.24
CA LEU A 12 -8.10 10.32 -9.76
C LEU A 12 -9.09 9.42 -10.51
N VAL A 13 -8.64 8.76 -11.58
CA VAL A 13 -9.43 7.77 -12.31
C VAL A 13 -8.72 6.42 -12.19
N ALA A 14 -9.47 5.37 -11.87
CA ALA A 14 -8.99 4.00 -11.86
C ALA A 14 -8.94 3.46 -13.31
N GLU A 15 -7.82 3.65 -14.02
CA GLU A 15 -7.64 3.14 -15.39
C GLU A 15 -7.58 1.61 -15.44
N GLN A 16 -7.22 1.00 -14.33
CA GLN A 16 -7.39 -0.41 -14.03
C GLN A 16 -8.06 -0.58 -12.66
N PRO A 17 -8.60 -1.76 -12.34
CA PRO A 17 -9.17 -2.01 -11.03
C PRO A 17 -8.18 -1.67 -9.92
N LEU A 18 -8.65 -0.99 -8.87
CA LEU A 18 -7.80 -0.44 -7.83
C LEU A 18 -8.08 -1.12 -6.48
N ALA A 19 -7.07 -1.82 -5.94
CA ALA A 19 -7.19 -2.62 -4.73
C ALA A 19 -6.26 -2.13 -3.62
N THR A 20 -6.64 -2.37 -2.37
CA THR A 20 -5.74 -2.18 -1.24
C THR A 20 -5.92 -3.32 -0.24
N CYS A 21 -4.82 -3.83 0.29
CA CYS A 21 -4.82 -4.93 1.25
C CYS A 21 -4.55 -4.38 2.65
N SER A 22 -5.57 -3.81 3.29
CA SER A 22 -5.46 -3.37 4.68
C SER A 22 -5.62 -4.58 5.60
N LYS A 23 -4.57 -4.89 6.38
CA LYS A 23 -4.64 -5.94 7.40
C LYS A 23 -5.71 -5.65 8.44
N ASP A 24 -5.79 -4.41 8.92
CA ASP A 24 -6.80 -3.99 9.90
C ASP A 24 -8.23 -4.18 9.36
N LEU A 25 -8.46 -3.81 8.10
CA LEU A 25 -9.76 -4.02 7.46
C LEU A 25 -10.08 -5.52 7.30
N LEU A 26 -9.09 -6.31 6.91
CA LEU A 26 -9.23 -7.76 6.80
C LEU A 26 -9.55 -8.39 8.17
N ASP A 27 -8.91 -7.93 9.23
CA ASP A 27 -9.12 -8.45 10.59
C ASP A 27 -10.52 -8.06 11.11
N ARG A 28 -11.04 -6.87 10.76
CA ARG A 28 -12.35 -6.38 11.18
C ARG A 28 -13.53 -6.93 10.37
N GLU A 29 -13.38 -6.99 9.06
CA GLU A 29 -14.49 -7.25 8.12
C GLU A 29 -14.28 -8.51 7.27
N GLY A 30 -13.04 -9.02 7.21
CA GLY A 30 -12.72 -10.24 6.50
C GLY A 30 -13.42 -11.44 7.13
N LYS A 31 -13.90 -12.33 6.27
CA LYS A 31 -14.46 -13.63 6.67
C LYS A 31 -13.65 -14.73 6.01
N LYS A 32 -13.55 -15.88 6.69
CA LYS A 32 -12.88 -17.06 6.15
C LYS A 32 -13.48 -17.41 4.79
N ASN A 33 -12.62 -17.63 3.79
CA ASN A 33 -12.99 -17.94 2.40
C ASN A 33 -13.80 -16.83 1.68
N GLN A 34 -13.75 -15.58 2.15
CA GLN A 34 -14.32 -14.45 1.42
C GLN A 34 -13.24 -13.53 0.86
N PRO A 35 -13.52 -12.81 -0.25
CA PRO A 35 -12.59 -11.86 -0.82
C PRO A 35 -12.15 -10.80 0.20
N THR A 36 -10.86 -10.46 0.20
CA THR A 36 -10.34 -9.35 1.00
C THR A 36 -11.15 -8.08 0.70
N PRO A 37 -11.71 -7.41 1.73
CA PRO A 37 -12.56 -6.25 1.53
C PRO A 37 -11.77 -5.03 1.04
N ILE A 38 -12.49 -4.06 0.48
CA ILE A 38 -11.96 -2.74 0.10
C ILE A 38 -12.57 -1.66 0.99
N PRO A 39 -11.82 -0.60 1.36
CA PRO A 39 -12.34 0.44 2.25
C PRO A 39 -13.55 1.18 1.66
N THR A 40 -14.51 1.51 2.52
CA THR A 40 -15.64 2.39 2.21
C THR A 40 -15.71 3.56 3.22
N THR A 41 -16.43 4.62 2.86
CA THR A 41 -16.65 5.78 3.73
C THR A 41 -18.05 6.33 3.57
N GLN A 42 -18.60 6.89 4.64
CA GLN A 42 -19.89 7.57 4.63
C GLN A 42 -19.72 9.01 4.13
N THR A 43 -20.48 9.37 3.11
CA THR A 43 -20.61 10.74 2.61
C THR A 43 -22.03 11.26 2.85
N HIS A 44 -22.25 12.56 2.58
CA HIS A 44 -23.61 13.13 2.58
C HIS A 44 -24.52 12.48 1.52
N MET A 45 -23.94 11.82 0.51
CA MET A 45 -24.65 11.11 -0.56
C MET A 45 -24.75 9.59 -0.32
N GLY A 46 -24.42 9.12 0.88
CA GLY A 46 -24.38 7.70 1.24
C GLY A 46 -22.98 7.11 1.30
N GLU A 47 -22.90 5.78 1.48
CA GLU A 47 -21.64 5.05 1.47
C GLU A 47 -20.97 5.10 0.08
N ARG A 48 -19.64 5.22 0.05
CA ARG A 48 -18.82 5.25 -1.17
C ARG A 48 -17.59 4.37 -0.99
N LEU A 49 -17.17 3.71 -2.08
CA LEU A 49 -15.84 3.10 -2.13
C LEU A 49 -14.77 4.20 -2.06
N MET A 50 -13.68 3.92 -1.35
CA MET A 50 -12.58 4.86 -1.21
C MET A 50 -11.21 4.19 -1.36
N PHE A 51 -10.27 4.87 -1.99
CA PHE A 51 -8.86 4.53 -1.91
C PHE A 51 -8.17 5.39 -0.82
N PRO A 52 -7.52 4.77 0.18
CA PRO A 52 -6.95 5.50 1.31
C PRO A 52 -5.85 6.49 0.93
N ALA A 53 -5.87 7.65 1.57
CA ALA A 53 -4.85 8.68 1.45
C ALA A 53 -3.43 8.17 1.75
N SER A 54 -3.29 7.21 2.66
CA SER A 54 -2.01 6.62 3.04
C SER A 54 -1.34 5.88 1.87
N GLY A 55 -2.13 5.17 1.04
CA GLY A 55 -1.63 4.51 -0.16
C GLY A 55 -1.14 5.51 -1.19
N ILE A 56 -1.95 6.54 -1.47
CA ILE A 56 -1.61 7.62 -2.40
C ILE A 56 -0.34 8.36 -1.93
N ARG A 57 -0.33 8.77 -0.67
CA ARG A 57 0.81 9.48 -0.06
C ARG A 57 2.08 8.64 -0.12
N GLY A 58 1.99 7.33 0.15
CA GLY A 58 3.12 6.42 0.11
C GLY A 58 3.69 6.26 -1.30
N GLY A 59 2.83 6.16 -2.32
CA GLY A 59 3.24 6.13 -3.73
C GLY A 59 3.98 7.42 -4.12
N LEU A 60 3.35 8.57 -3.86
CA LEU A 60 3.93 9.89 -4.15
C LEU A 60 5.24 10.15 -3.39
N ARG A 61 5.37 9.70 -2.14
CA ARG A 61 6.62 9.84 -1.38
C ARG A 61 7.78 9.09 -2.06
N ARG A 62 7.53 7.86 -2.53
CA ARG A 62 8.56 7.06 -3.21
C ARG A 62 8.94 7.66 -4.57
N ALA A 63 7.97 8.17 -5.33
CA ALA A 63 8.23 8.93 -6.54
C ALA A 63 9.07 10.20 -6.26
N CYS A 64 8.75 10.93 -5.18
CA CYS A 64 9.52 12.11 -4.76
C CYS A 64 10.96 11.73 -4.37
N ARG A 65 11.15 10.61 -3.66
CA ARG A 65 12.48 10.06 -3.37
C ARG A 65 13.23 9.73 -4.66
N ASP A 66 12.57 9.16 -5.66
CA ASP A 66 13.18 8.85 -6.95
C ASP A 66 13.63 10.12 -7.68
N VAL A 67 12.79 11.17 -7.72
CA VAL A 67 13.17 12.50 -8.26
C VAL A 67 14.43 13.03 -7.59
N VAL A 68 14.43 13.09 -6.26
CA VAL A 68 15.56 13.59 -5.48
C VAL A 68 16.82 12.76 -5.73
N ARG A 69 16.71 11.43 -5.76
CA ARG A 69 17.83 10.54 -6.04
C ARG A 69 18.40 10.79 -7.43
N GLU A 70 17.55 10.85 -8.45
CA GLU A 70 17.94 11.09 -9.84
C GLU A 70 18.65 12.45 -9.99
N CYS A 71 18.12 13.52 -9.37
CA CYS A 71 18.77 14.82 -9.31
C CYS A 71 20.17 14.76 -8.68
N VAL A 72 20.32 14.06 -7.55
CA VAL A 72 21.62 13.94 -6.86
C VAL A 72 22.62 13.10 -7.67
N ILE A 73 22.18 11.98 -8.27
CA ILE A 73 23.02 11.17 -9.18
C ILE A 73 23.53 12.07 -10.32
N ASN A 74 22.63 12.79 -10.99
CA ASN A 74 23.00 13.65 -12.12
C ASN A 74 23.97 14.76 -11.72
N LYS A 75 23.80 15.35 -10.53
CA LYS A 75 24.65 16.46 -10.06
C LYS A 75 26.02 16.00 -9.55
N THR A 76 26.10 14.81 -8.96
CA THR A 76 27.31 14.32 -8.27
C THR A 76 28.07 13.24 -9.04
N GLY A 77 27.43 12.56 -9.99
CA GLY A 77 27.97 11.38 -10.67
C GLY A 77 28.00 10.10 -9.83
N ASN A 78 27.54 10.13 -8.57
CA ASN A 78 27.46 8.95 -7.72
C ASN A 78 26.14 8.19 -7.96
N ASP A 79 26.21 6.96 -8.46
CA ASP A 79 25.07 6.09 -8.75
C ASP A 79 24.31 5.62 -7.50
N LYS A 80 24.95 5.71 -6.32
CA LYS A 80 24.42 5.31 -5.01
C LYS A 80 24.58 6.46 -4.01
N PRO A 81 23.83 7.56 -4.17
CA PRO A 81 24.05 8.77 -3.40
C PRO A 81 23.62 8.69 -1.93
N PHE A 82 22.81 7.69 -1.57
CA PHE A 82 22.20 7.57 -0.24
C PHE A 82 22.54 6.23 0.40
N ASP A 83 22.89 6.28 1.69
CA ASP A 83 22.97 5.10 2.54
C ASP A 83 21.57 4.55 2.89
N LEU A 84 21.54 3.45 3.65
CA LEU A 84 20.30 2.78 4.01
C LEU A 84 19.40 3.68 4.88
N ASP A 85 19.96 4.39 5.86
CA ASP A 85 19.17 5.19 6.78
C ASP A 85 18.57 6.42 6.09
N THR A 86 19.33 7.09 5.23
CA THR A 86 18.81 8.15 4.35
C THR A 86 17.74 7.61 3.42
N HIS A 87 17.97 6.44 2.80
CA HIS A 87 16.98 5.82 1.93
C HIS A 87 15.65 5.54 2.65
N LEU A 88 15.71 5.00 3.87
CA LEU A 88 14.54 4.71 4.69
C LEU A 88 13.85 5.98 5.20
N MET A 89 14.64 7.00 5.57
CA MET A 89 14.13 8.32 5.93
C MET A 89 13.34 8.93 4.76
N LEU A 90 13.91 8.98 3.56
CA LEU A 90 13.24 9.56 2.38
C LEU A 90 12.06 8.71 1.92
N SER A 91 12.10 7.39 2.05
CA SER A 91 11.06 6.48 1.51
C SER A 91 9.89 6.24 2.47
N LEU A 92 10.16 6.14 3.78
CA LEU A 92 9.18 5.75 4.80
C LEU A 92 8.95 6.83 5.86
N GLY A 93 9.85 7.81 5.95
CA GLY A 93 9.88 8.77 7.06
C GLY A 93 10.74 8.30 8.24
N GLY A 94 11.62 7.33 8.03
CA GLY A 94 12.51 6.77 9.04
C GLY A 94 11.94 5.52 9.71
N ILE A 95 12.80 4.74 10.35
CA ILE A 95 12.41 3.60 11.19
C ILE A 95 12.88 3.93 12.59
N LYS A 96 11.92 4.06 13.52
CA LYS A 96 12.23 4.41 14.91
C LYS A 96 13.09 3.31 15.53
N GLY A 97 14.33 3.65 15.88
CA GLY A 97 15.17 2.83 16.74
C GLY A 97 14.72 2.88 18.20
N ALA A 98 15.13 1.91 19.02
CA ALA A 98 14.82 1.86 20.45
C ALA A 98 15.58 2.89 21.32
N GLY A 99 16.20 3.92 20.71
CA GLY A 99 17.02 4.91 21.40
C GLY A 99 16.22 6.13 21.89
N GLU A 100 16.76 6.83 22.88
CA GLU A 100 16.19 8.09 23.38
C GLU A 100 16.22 9.18 22.29
N GLU A 101 15.11 9.92 22.17
CA GLU A 101 14.98 11.05 21.25
C GLU A 101 15.72 12.26 21.81
N ASP A 102 16.83 12.62 21.18
CA ASP A 102 17.44 13.92 21.44
C ASP A 102 16.49 15.02 20.93
N LYS A 103 16.09 15.94 21.82
CA LYS A 103 15.26 17.08 21.42
C LYS A 103 16.06 17.99 20.51
N SER A 104 15.84 17.84 19.21
CA SER A 104 16.49 18.65 18.20
C SER A 104 16.20 20.15 18.40
N SER A 105 17.20 21.00 18.14
CA SER A 105 17.00 22.45 18.20
C SER A 105 16.06 22.90 17.07
N VAL A 106 15.19 23.86 17.36
CA VAL A 106 14.28 24.45 16.36
C VAL A 106 15.03 24.96 15.12
N VAL A 107 16.27 25.43 15.32
CA VAL A 107 17.18 25.87 14.26
C VAL A 107 17.51 24.72 13.31
N ARG A 108 17.86 23.53 13.83
CA ARG A 108 18.19 22.36 13.02
C ARG A 108 17.00 21.88 12.19
N ILE A 109 15.79 21.94 12.75
CA ILE A 109 14.55 21.64 12.00
C ILE A 109 14.34 22.66 10.87
N ALA A 110 14.59 23.95 11.11
CA ALA A 110 14.43 24.99 10.10
C ALA A 110 15.44 24.84 8.94
N GLU A 111 16.70 24.53 9.27
CA GLU A 111 17.73 24.24 8.27
C GLU A 111 17.39 23.00 7.45
N LEU A 112 17.00 21.90 8.11
CA LEU A 112 16.61 20.66 7.43
C LEU A 112 15.46 20.91 6.44
N ARG A 113 14.43 21.67 6.84
CA ARG A 113 13.32 22.00 5.93
C ARG A 113 13.75 22.83 4.73
N THR A 114 14.74 23.70 4.91
CA THR A 114 15.25 24.56 3.84
C THR A 114 16.09 23.77 2.84
N LYS A 115 16.91 22.83 3.34
CA LYS A 115 17.82 22.03 2.53
C LYS A 115 17.20 20.73 1.98
N ASN A 116 16.10 20.27 2.58
CA ASN A 116 15.42 19.02 2.22
C ASN A 116 13.91 19.25 1.98
N PRO A 117 13.53 19.73 0.78
CA PRO A 117 12.13 19.96 0.45
C PRO A 117 11.27 18.69 0.50
N LEU A 118 11.83 17.50 0.29
CA LEU A 118 11.10 16.23 0.45
C LEU A 118 10.64 16.05 1.90
N ILE A 119 11.53 16.21 2.86
CA ILE A 119 11.18 16.13 4.29
C ILE A 119 10.26 17.27 4.70
N ASN A 120 10.43 18.46 4.12
CA ASN A 120 9.52 19.57 4.36
C ASN A 120 8.07 19.24 3.94
N LEU A 121 7.89 18.60 2.78
CA LEU A 121 6.59 18.15 2.27
C LEU A 121 6.04 16.95 3.03
N PHE A 122 6.78 15.84 3.06
CA PHE A 122 6.26 14.57 3.52
C PHE A 122 6.49 14.31 5.02
N GLY A 123 7.39 15.05 5.65
CA GLY A 123 7.79 14.84 7.04
C GLY A 123 8.66 13.60 7.24
N ALA A 124 8.99 13.33 8.50
CA ALA A 124 9.62 12.10 8.94
C ALA A 124 9.22 11.81 10.40
N GLY A 125 8.90 10.56 10.68
CA GLY A 125 8.72 10.06 12.05
C GLY A 125 10.05 9.99 12.80
N ASP A 126 11.13 9.72 12.07
CA ASP A 126 12.50 9.71 12.56
C ASP A 126 13.43 10.28 11.47
N ALA A 127 13.91 11.50 11.68
CA ALA A 127 14.90 12.17 10.83
C ALA A 127 16.29 12.18 11.50
N GLY A 128 16.67 11.08 12.15
CA GLY A 128 17.93 10.98 12.87
C GLY A 128 17.93 11.94 14.05
N THR A 129 18.97 12.76 14.19
CA THR A 129 19.04 13.76 15.27
C THR A 129 18.03 14.89 15.18
N ALA A 130 17.33 15.05 14.05
CA ALA A 130 16.22 16.00 13.98
C ALA A 130 14.94 15.45 14.63
N GLY A 131 14.86 14.14 14.89
CA GLY A 131 13.70 13.48 15.48
C GLY A 131 12.46 13.61 14.57
N PHE A 132 11.29 13.82 15.19
CA PHE A 132 10.03 13.98 14.47
C PHE A 132 9.95 15.31 13.71
N VAL A 133 9.68 15.25 12.41
CA VAL A 133 9.46 16.41 11.54
C VAL A 133 8.10 16.31 10.86
N SER A 134 7.16 17.16 11.24
CA SER A 134 5.81 17.16 10.63
C SER A 134 5.84 17.61 9.16
N GLY A 135 5.18 16.86 8.28
CA GLY A 135 5.04 17.22 6.86
C GLY A 135 4.06 18.37 6.61
N ARG A 136 4.28 19.10 5.52
CA ARG A 136 3.42 20.20 5.04
C ARG A 136 2.37 19.76 4.02
N LEU A 137 2.54 18.59 3.40
CA LEU A 137 1.63 17.99 2.43
C LEU A 137 0.55 17.17 3.15
N GLY A 138 -0.71 17.52 2.98
CA GLY A 138 -1.88 16.72 3.32
C GLY A 138 -2.46 16.08 2.06
N ILE A 139 -2.67 14.78 2.06
CA ILE A 139 -3.30 14.03 0.97
C ILE A 139 -4.67 13.57 1.49
N GLY A 140 -5.74 13.91 0.78
CA GLY A 140 -7.08 13.40 1.03
C GLY A 140 -7.25 12.01 0.44
N ASN A 141 -8.22 11.27 0.98
CA ASN A 141 -8.65 10.01 0.37
C ASN A 141 -9.20 10.27 -1.03
N ALA A 142 -9.04 9.30 -1.93
CA ALA A 142 -9.75 9.32 -3.20
C ALA A 142 -11.09 8.62 -3.01
N ILE A 143 -12.20 9.35 -3.13
CA ILE A 143 -13.55 8.86 -2.83
C ILE A 143 -14.34 8.79 -4.13
N CYS A 144 -14.94 7.63 -4.44
CA CYS A 144 -15.75 7.48 -5.64
C CYS A 144 -16.88 8.51 -5.66
N GLU A 145 -17.04 9.20 -6.78
CA GLU A 145 -18.08 10.22 -6.96
C GLU A 145 -19.47 9.56 -6.92
N GLU A 146 -19.61 8.45 -7.64
CA GLU A 146 -20.83 7.64 -7.72
C GLU A 146 -20.81 6.46 -6.73
N PRO A 147 -21.99 5.99 -6.28
CA PRO A 147 -22.09 4.73 -5.56
C PRO A 147 -21.77 3.58 -6.51
N LEU A 148 -20.77 2.77 -6.16
CA LEU A 148 -20.27 1.68 -6.98
C LEU A 148 -20.18 0.40 -6.16
N GLU A 149 -20.48 -0.72 -6.80
CA GLU A 149 -20.21 -2.04 -6.25
C GLU A 149 -18.76 -2.45 -6.55
N PRO A 150 -18.04 -3.06 -5.60
CA PRO A 150 -16.68 -3.49 -5.83
C PRO A 150 -16.63 -4.69 -6.79
N VAL A 151 -15.63 -4.72 -7.66
CA VAL A 151 -15.33 -5.89 -8.49
C VAL A 151 -14.65 -6.93 -7.62
N ILE A 152 -15.05 -8.20 -7.78
CA ILE A 152 -14.47 -9.33 -7.06
C ILE A 152 -13.55 -10.10 -8.00
N PHE A 153 -12.27 -10.18 -7.64
CA PHE A 153 -11.31 -11.05 -8.30
C PHE A 153 -11.12 -12.30 -7.46
N SER A 154 -11.17 -13.46 -8.10
CA SER A 154 -10.86 -14.75 -7.49
C SER A 154 -9.96 -15.56 -8.41
N GLY A 155 -9.31 -16.57 -7.85
CA GLY A 155 -8.54 -17.53 -8.62
C GLY A 155 -8.55 -18.88 -7.94
N ALA A 156 -8.03 -19.89 -8.62
CA ALA A 156 -7.74 -21.17 -8.00
C ALA A 156 -6.27 -21.49 -8.24
N ARG A 157 -5.60 -22.01 -7.21
CA ARG A 157 -4.43 -22.84 -7.47
C ARG A 157 -4.94 -24.10 -8.15
N VAL A 158 -4.47 -24.36 -9.35
CA VAL A 158 -4.83 -25.57 -10.10
C VAL A 158 -3.60 -26.46 -10.08
N ASP A 159 -3.81 -27.74 -9.82
CA ASP A 159 -2.76 -28.74 -9.94
C ASP A 159 -2.38 -28.89 -11.42
N ASP A 160 -1.12 -28.65 -11.74
CA ASP A 160 -0.62 -28.57 -13.11
C ASP A 160 -0.77 -29.91 -13.83
N ILE A 161 -0.62 -31.04 -13.12
CA ILE A 161 -0.77 -32.38 -13.70
C ILE A 161 -2.26 -32.71 -13.94
N TYR A 162 -3.17 -32.17 -13.12
CA TYR A 162 -4.59 -32.30 -13.40
C TYR A 162 -5.05 -31.40 -14.55
N ARG A 163 -4.39 -30.25 -14.74
CA ARG A 163 -4.69 -29.32 -15.82
C ARG A 163 -4.14 -29.81 -17.17
N ASP A 164 -2.93 -30.35 -17.15
CA ASP A 164 -2.21 -30.89 -18.28
C ASP A 164 -1.62 -32.26 -17.89
N PRO A 165 -2.33 -33.36 -18.17
CA PRO A 165 -1.89 -34.71 -17.82
C PRO A 165 -0.53 -35.10 -18.41
N ASP A 166 -0.14 -34.48 -19.53
CA ASP A 166 1.15 -34.75 -20.18
C ASP A 166 2.32 -34.27 -19.31
N GLN A 167 2.09 -33.40 -18.32
CA GLN A 167 3.11 -33.03 -17.31
C GLN A 167 3.55 -34.23 -16.46
N ALA A 168 2.74 -35.30 -16.37
CA ALA A 168 3.11 -36.52 -15.68
C ALA A 168 4.33 -37.23 -16.32
N ASP A 169 4.52 -37.08 -17.64
CA ASP A 169 5.63 -37.71 -18.37
C ASP A 169 7.00 -37.16 -17.98
N PHE A 170 7.04 -35.98 -17.35
CA PHE A 170 8.27 -35.36 -16.84
C PHE A 170 8.60 -35.77 -15.40
N LEU A 171 7.76 -36.58 -14.76
CA LEU A 171 7.97 -37.04 -13.39
C LEU A 171 8.39 -38.51 -13.33
N SER A 172 9.16 -38.84 -12.30
CA SER A 172 9.47 -40.24 -12.00
C SER A 172 8.22 -40.96 -11.49
N ASN A 173 8.16 -42.28 -11.68
CA ASN A 173 7.09 -43.11 -11.10
C ASN A 173 7.00 -42.96 -9.57
N ALA A 174 8.14 -42.75 -8.89
CA ALA A 174 8.17 -42.52 -7.45
C ALA A 174 7.50 -41.18 -7.07
N ASP A 175 7.69 -40.13 -7.88
CA ASP A 175 7.04 -38.84 -7.67
C ASP A 175 5.54 -38.87 -7.97
N LEU A 176 5.10 -39.64 -8.98
CA LEU A 176 3.67 -39.84 -9.28
C LEU A 176 2.94 -40.59 -8.16
N ILE A 177 3.58 -41.61 -7.57
CA ILE A 177 3.06 -42.31 -6.39
C ILE A 177 2.96 -41.33 -5.21
N ARG A 178 4.03 -40.59 -4.93
CA ARG A 178 4.05 -39.58 -3.86
C ARG A 178 2.97 -38.53 -4.04
N LEU A 179 2.73 -38.05 -5.26
CA LEU A 179 1.66 -37.09 -5.55
C LEU A 179 0.28 -37.68 -5.27
N THR A 180 0.08 -38.95 -5.62
CA THR A 180 -1.17 -39.68 -5.36
C THR A 180 -1.42 -39.84 -3.85
N ASP A 181 -0.38 -40.17 -3.09
CA ASP A 181 -0.42 -40.29 -1.63
C ASP A 181 -0.69 -38.93 -0.95
N MET A 182 -0.07 -37.86 -1.46
CA MET A 182 -0.36 -36.49 -1.02
C MET A 182 -1.81 -36.09 -1.30
N ALA A 183 -2.36 -36.44 -2.47
CA ALA A 183 -3.73 -36.11 -2.83
C ALA A 183 -4.75 -36.89 -1.99
N SER A 184 -4.53 -38.18 -1.76
CA SER A 184 -5.39 -39.03 -0.93
C SER A 184 -5.34 -38.61 0.55
N GLY A 185 -4.15 -38.35 1.08
CA GLY A 185 -3.95 -37.84 2.44
C GLY A 185 -4.63 -36.48 2.66
N ASN A 186 -4.55 -35.56 1.69
CA ASN A 186 -5.27 -34.29 1.74
C ASN A 186 -6.80 -34.45 1.82
N ARG A 187 -7.38 -35.38 1.06
CA ARG A 187 -8.83 -35.65 1.08
C ARG A 187 -9.27 -36.18 2.46
N GLU A 188 -8.53 -37.13 3.00
CA GLU A 188 -8.82 -37.71 4.32
C GLU A 188 -8.65 -36.67 5.45
N LEU A 189 -7.57 -35.86 5.41
CA LEU A 189 -7.39 -34.75 6.36
C LEU A 189 -8.55 -33.75 6.31
N SER A 190 -9.08 -33.45 5.12
CA SER A 190 -10.23 -32.56 4.96
C SER A 190 -11.50 -33.15 5.60
N ARG A 191 -11.73 -34.46 5.44
CA ARG A 191 -12.85 -35.17 6.08
C ARG A 191 -12.75 -35.11 7.60
N LEU A 192 -11.59 -35.47 8.16
CA LEU A 192 -11.34 -35.46 9.61
C LEU A 192 -11.45 -34.06 10.23
N LYS A 193 -10.97 -33.01 9.54
CA LYS A 193 -11.18 -31.61 9.97
C LYS A 193 -12.67 -31.23 10.03
N GLY A 194 -13.47 -31.72 9.09
CA GLY A 194 -14.92 -31.53 9.10
C GLY A 194 -15.58 -32.20 10.33
N GLU A 195 -15.14 -33.41 10.68
CA GLU A 195 -15.60 -34.13 11.87
C GLU A 195 -15.18 -33.44 13.17
N ALA A 196 -13.92 -33.02 13.28
CA ALA A 196 -13.42 -32.27 14.43
C ALA A 196 -14.18 -30.96 14.65
N THR A 197 -14.56 -30.27 13.57
CA THR A 197 -15.37 -29.03 13.66
C THR A 197 -16.77 -29.30 14.20
N LYS A 198 -17.41 -30.43 13.82
CA LYS A 198 -18.71 -30.84 14.35
C LYS A 198 -18.61 -31.22 15.83
N LEU A 199 -17.62 -32.03 16.18
CA LEU A 199 -17.35 -32.42 17.58
C LEU A 199 -17.07 -31.22 18.47
N LYS A 200 -16.28 -30.25 18.00
CA LYS A 200 -16.02 -29.01 18.74
C LYS A 200 -17.30 -28.19 18.99
N ARG A 201 -18.27 -28.20 18.05
CA ARG A 201 -19.57 -27.57 18.28
C ARG A 201 -20.34 -28.31 19.38
N SER A 202 -20.42 -29.64 19.29
CA SER A 202 -21.08 -30.48 20.29
C SER A 202 -20.43 -30.39 21.68
N TYR A 203 -19.12 -30.14 21.75
CA TYR A 203 -18.41 -29.87 23.00
C TYR A 203 -18.94 -28.61 23.69
N TYR A 204 -19.08 -27.50 22.96
CA TYR A 204 -19.62 -26.26 23.51
C TYR A 204 -21.10 -26.41 23.89
N GLU A 205 -21.89 -27.13 23.09
CA GLU A 205 -23.29 -27.46 23.42
C GLU A 205 -23.39 -28.27 24.73
N ALA A 206 -22.48 -29.23 24.95
CA ALA A 206 -22.42 -30.04 26.18
C ALA A 206 -21.98 -29.24 27.41
N LEU A 207 -21.11 -28.23 27.23
CA LEU A 207 -20.73 -27.29 28.28
C LEU A 207 -21.90 -26.38 28.66
N ASP A 208 -22.62 -25.84 27.67
CA ASP A 208 -23.80 -24.99 27.89
C ASP A 208 -24.94 -25.77 28.57
N SER A 209 -25.03 -27.08 28.33
CA SER A 209 -26.00 -27.98 28.98
C SER A 209 -25.54 -28.54 30.33
N GLY A 210 -24.34 -28.18 30.81
CA GLY A 210 -23.80 -28.62 32.11
C GLY A 210 -23.42 -30.11 32.17
N SER A 211 -23.23 -30.78 31.03
CA SER A 211 -22.95 -32.22 30.93
C SER A 211 -21.44 -32.51 30.86
N THR A 212 -20.78 -32.54 32.02
CA THR A 212 -19.32 -32.71 32.16
C THR A 212 -18.79 -34.05 31.63
N GLU A 213 -19.52 -35.14 31.80
CA GLU A 213 -19.12 -36.47 31.31
C GLU A 213 -19.16 -36.58 29.77
N SER A 214 -20.14 -35.92 29.15
CA SER A 214 -20.23 -35.80 27.69
C SER A 214 -19.13 -34.89 27.12
N ALA A 215 -18.78 -33.82 27.83
CA ALA A 215 -17.69 -32.92 27.43
C ALA A 215 -16.32 -33.63 27.45
N GLN A 216 -16.07 -34.48 28.46
CA GLN A 216 -14.83 -35.28 28.52
C GLN A 216 -14.75 -36.30 27.38
N THR A 217 -15.84 -37.03 27.09
CA THR A 217 -15.91 -37.99 25.98
C THR A 217 -15.62 -37.33 24.63
N ILE A 218 -16.13 -36.11 24.41
CA ILE A 218 -15.88 -35.35 23.18
C ILE A 218 -14.41 -34.88 23.11
N THR A 219 -13.80 -34.59 24.25
CA THR A 219 -12.37 -34.21 24.33
C THR A 219 -11.49 -35.37 23.90
N ASP A 220 -11.73 -36.58 24.42
CA ASP A 220 -10.98 -37.78 24.04
C ASP A 220 -11.12 -38.11 22.54
N GLN A 221 -12.31 -37.87 21.96
CA GLN A 221 -12.55 -38.02 20.52
C GLN A 221 -11.81 -36.95 19.68
N LEU A 222 -11.69 -35.72 20.18
CA LEU A 222 -10.90 -34.68 19.54
C LEU A 222 -9.41 -35.02 19.55
N ASP A 223 -8.88 -35.50 20.68
CA ASP A 223 -7.47 -35.90 20.82
C ASP A 223 -7.13 -37.10 19.91
N ALA A 224 -8.04 -38.07 19.80
CA ALA A 224 -7.89 -39.20 18.89
C ALA A 224 -7.89 -38.74 17.41
N LEU A 225 -8.75 -37.79 17.06
CA LEU A 225 -8.77 -37.20 15.71
C LEU A 225 -7.51 -36.39 15.42
N GLU A 226 -6.99 -35.63 16.39
CA GLU A 226 -5.73 -34.89 16.23
C GLU A 226 -4.54 -35.82 16.02
N THR A 227 -4.46 -36.90 16.80
CA THR A 227 -3.44 -37.93 16.65
C THR A 227 -3.50 -38.58 15.25
N LYS A 228 -4.71 -38.93 14.80
CA LYS A 228 -4.92 -39.51 13.46
C LYS A 228 -4.56 -38.53 12.35
N MET A 229 -4.90 -37.24 12.51
CA MET A 229 -4.51 -36.20 11.55
C MET A 229 -2.99 -35.98 11.51
N ALA A 230 -2.28 -36.15 12.63
CA ALA A 230 -0.82 -36.06 12.67
C ALA A 230 -0.16 -37.22 11.90
N SER A 231 -0.57 -38.46 12.16
CA SER A 231 -0.03 -39.65 11.46
C SER A 231 -0.25 -39.56 9.94
N ILE A 232 -1.44 -39.15 9.49
CA ILE A 232 -1.70 -38.99 8.05
C ILE A 232 -0.80 -37.92 7.42
N ARG A 233 -0.48 -36.82 8.12
CA ARG A 233 0.43 -35.79 7.61
C ARG A 233 1.86 -36.32 7.45
N ASP A 234 2.32 -37.10 8.42
CA ASP A 234 3.65 -37.67 8.42
C ASP A 234 3.80 -38.75 7.32
N GLU A 235 2.79 -39.60 7.15
CA GLU A 235 2.78 -40.68 6.15
C GLU A 235 2.62 -40.17 4.72
N SER A 236 1.71 -39.22 4.48
CA SER A 236 1.43 -38.71 3.12
C SER A 236 2.33 -37.55 2.68
N GLY A 237 3.19 -37.02 3.57
CA GLY A 237 3.95 -35.80 3.32
C GLY A 237 3.08 -34.55 3.07
N SER A 238 1.78 -34.65 3.37
CA SER A 238 0.78 -33.64 3.04
C SER A 238 0.87 -32.42 3.96
N LYS A 239 1.36 -31.31 3.42
CA LYS A 239 1.46 -30.03 4.15
C LYS A 239 0.32 -29.07 3.82
N ASN A 240 -0.07 -28.99 2.55
CA ASN A 240 -1.17 -28.15 2.05
C ASN A 240 -1.82 -28.83 0.83
N SER A 241 -3.11 -28.55 0.59
CA SER A 241 -3.79 -28.99 -0.64
C SER A 241 -3.22 -28.28 -1.87
N ILE A 242 -2.95 -29.04 -2.93
CA ILE A 242 -2.37 -28.55 -4.20
C ILE A 242 -3.42 -27.75 -5.01
N GLY A 243 -4.71 -28.01 -4.78
CA GLY A 243 -5.82 -27.22 -5.29
C GLY A 243 -6.57 -26.51 -4.16
N MET A 244 -6.40 -25.20 -4.02
CA MET A 244 -7.19 -24.38 -3.11
C MET A 244 -7.76 -23.17 -3.87
N PRO A 245 -9.10 -22.97 -3.82
CA PRO A 245 -9.69 -21.71 -4.23
C PRO A 245 -9.07 -20.58 -3.41
N LEU A 246 -8.55 -19.58 -4.09
CA LEU A 246 -8.13 -18.35 -3.44
C LEU A 246 -9.40 -17.57 -3.12
N ALA A 247 -9.53 -17.15 -1.87
CA ALA A 247 -10.69 -16.39 -1.38
C ALA A 247 -10.95 -15.12 -2.21
N GLY A 248 -9.92 -14.61 -2.90
CA GLY A 248 -10.01 -13.47 -3.79
C GLY A 248 -9.81 -12.14 -3.07
N TRP A 249 -10.07 -11.05 -3.78
CA TRP A 249 -9.99 -9.68 -3.28
C TRP A 249 -10.97 -8.77 -4.00
N LYS A 250 -11.39 -7.70 -3.31
CA LYS A 250 -12.28 -6.66 -3.83
C LYS A 250 -11.48 -5.47 -4.37
N ALA A 251 -12.00 -4.86 -5.42
CA ALA A 251 -11.40 -3.72 -6.09
C ALA A 251 -12.42 -2.61 -6.36
N ILE A 252 -11.95 -1.36 -6.39
CA ILE A 252 -12.67 -0.27 -7.06
C ILE A 252 -12.66 -0.60 -8.56
N PRO A 253 -13.83 -0.56 -9.24
CA PRO A 253 -13.91 -0.90 -10.66
C PRO A 253 -13.06 0.02 -11.54
N GLN A 254 -12.61 -0.51 -12.67
CA GLN A 254 -12.03 0.29 -13.74
C GLN A 254 -13.02 1.37 -14.21
N GLY A 255 -12.50 2.54 -14.57
CA GLY A 255 -13.26 3.72 -14.96
C GLY A 255 -13.85 4.51 -13.79
N ALA A 256 -13.70 4.04 -12.54
CA ALA A 256 -14.19 4.76 -11.38
C ALA A 256 -13.47 6.11 -11.23
N ARG A 257 -14.27 7.18 -11.16
CA ARG A 257 -13.81 8.55 -10.91
C ARG A 257 -13.90 8.84 -9.43
N MET A 258 -12.79 9.29 -8.87
CA MET A 258 -12.65 9.50 -7.43
C MET A 258 -12.21 10.93 -7.16
N SER A 259 -13.03 11.68 -6.41
CA SER A 259 -12.65 13.01 -5.95
C SER A 259 -11.43 12.91 -5.05
N GLN A 260 -10.41 13.74 -5.34
CA GLN A 260 -9.13 13.74 -4.63
C GLN A 260 -8.70 15.17 -4.37
N LYS A 261 -8.23 15.43 -3.14
CA LYS A 261 -7.75 16.74 -2.71
C LYS A 261 -6.39 16.64 -2.06
N THR A 262 -5.47 17.50 -2.46
CA THR A 262 -4.14 17.63 -1.86
C THR A 262 -3.94 19.06 -1.38
N ILE A 263 -3.40 19.24 -0.18
CA ILE A 263 -3.18 20.56 0.44
C ILE A 263 -1.73 20.67 0.88
N MET A 264 -1.02 21.67 0.35
CA MET A 264 0.35 22.00 0.73
C MET A 264 0.32 23.23 1.63
N ARG A 265 0.54 23.07 2.93
CA ARG A 265 0.44 24.18 3.90
C ARG A 265 1.77 24.86 4.12
N ARG A 266 1.81 26.19 4.03
CA ARG A 266 3.04 26.98 4.26
C ARG A 266 4.22 26.49 3.41
N ALA A 267 3.96 26.06 2.18
CA ALA A 267 4.95 25.61 1.22
C ALA A 267 5.68 26.80 0.57
N THR A 268 6.93 26.60 0.21
CA THR A 268 7.69 27.49 -0.66
C THR A 268 7.35 27.23 -2.13
N VAL A 269 7.86 28.05 -3.04
CA VAL A 269 7.75 27.79 -4.48
C VAL A 269 8.57 26.55 -4.91
N VAL A 270 9.70 26.29 -4.23
CA VAL A 270 10.54 25.09 -4.44
C VAL A 270 9.78 23.83 -4.02
N ASP A 271 9.06 23.87 -2.89
CA ASP A 271 8.20 22.78 -2.44
C ASP A 271 7.14 22.43 -3.50
N LEU A 272 6.51 23.45 -4.11
CA LEU A 272 5.55 23.26 -5.20
C LEU A 272 6.20 22.65 -6.44
N GLY A 273 7.37 23.15 -6.85
CA GLY A 273 8.14 22.60 -7.96
C GLY A 273 8.51 21.13 -7.76
N LEU A 274 9.02 20.78 -6.58
CA LEU A 274 9.33 19.39 -6.24
C LEU A 274 8.07 18.50 -6.30
N PHE A 275 6.93 19.00 -5.84
CA PHE A 275 5.69 18.22 -5.90
C PHE A 275 5.21 18.01 -7.35
N LEU A 276 5.37 19.01 -8.24
CA LEU A 276 5.10 18.84 -9.67
C LEU A 276 6.07 17.83 -10.31
N ALA A 277 7.36 17.89 -9.99
CA ALA A 277 8.34 16.89 -10.43
C ALA A 277 8.00 15.48 -9.90
N THR A 278 7.47 15.39 -8.68
CA THR A 278 6.98 14.14 -8.07
C THR A 278 5.80 13.57 -8.86
N LEU A 279 4.81 14.40 -9.20
CA LEU A 279 3.67 13.98 -10.03
C LEU A 279 4.14 13.54 -11.42
N ASN A 280 5.10 14.25 -12.01
CA ASN A 280 5.72 13.84 -13.27
C ASN A 280 6.34 12.44 -13.17
N ARG A 281 7.20 12.21 -12.16
CA ARG A 281 7.87 10.93 -11.96
C ARG A 281 6.90 9.79 -11.66
N PHE A 282 5.82 10.09 -10.94
CA PHE A 282 4.74 9.15 -10.67
C PHE A 282 3.91 8.85 -11.92
N GLY A 283 3.65 9.83 -12.79
CA GLY A 283 2.94 9.66 -14.08
C GLY A 283 3.62 8.68 -15.04
N LEU A 284 4.94 8.54 -14.94
CA LEU A 284 5.70 7.54 -15.71
C LEU A 284 5.48 6.09 -15.23
N GLU A 285 4.99 5.89 -14.00
CA GLU A 285 4.64 4.58 -13.45
C GLU A 285 3.49 4.74 -12.43
N PRO A 286 2.27 5.09 -12.89
CA PRO A 286 1.21 5.58 -12.02
C PRO A 286 0.41 4.42 -11.45
N ILE A 287 1.09 3.57 -10.68
CA ILE A 287 0.55 2.36 -10.07
C ILE A 287 0.32 2.62 -8.58
N LEU A 288 -0.92 2.40 -8.13
CA LEU A 288 -1.33 2.46 -6.73
C LEU A 288 -1.86 1.12 -6.25
N GLY A 289 -1.66 0.86 -4.96
CA GLY A 289 -2.34 -0.23 -4.27
C GLY A 289 -1.66 -1.59 -4.45
N ALA A 290 -2.47 -2.64 -4.33
CA ALA A 290 -2.04 -4.03 -4.35
C ALA A 290 -2.34 -4.70 -5.70
N HIS A 291 -1.84 -5.93 -5.87
CA HIS A 291 -2.13 -6.77 -7.05
C HIS A 291 -1.65 -6.21 -8.39
N TYR A 292 -0.61 -5.36 -8.39
CA TYR A 292 0.00 -4.84 -9.63
C TYR A 292 0.51 -5.96 -10.55
N ALA A 293 1.04 -7.05 -9.99
CA ALA A 293 1.48 -8.23 -10.75
C ALA A 293 0.34 -8.95 -11.49
N ASN A 294 -0.91 -8.67 -11.11
CA ASN A 294 -2.11 -9.14 -11.80
C ASN A 294 -2.66 -8.10 -12.80
N GLY A 295 -1.90 -7.04 -13.12
CA GLY A 295 -2.30 -5.97 -14.05
C GLY A 295 -3.33 -5.00 -13.46
N ASN A 296 -3.17 -4.63 -12.19
CA ASN A 296 -4.10 -3.73 -11.48
C ASN A 296 -3.39 -2.49 -10.93
N GLY A 297 -4.19 -1.48 -10.56
CA GLY A 297 -3.72 -0.31 -9.83
C GLY A 297 -3.29 0.88 -10.68
N LEU A 298 -3.39 0.78 -12.01
CA LEU A 298 -3.11 1.92 -12.90
C LEU A 298 -4.12 3.05 -12.66
N VAL A 299 -3.61 4.27 -12.50
CA VAL A 299 -4.42 5.47 -12.29
C VAL A 299 -4.00 6.63 -13.20
N SER A 300 -4.95 7.49 -13.53
CA SER A 300 -4.69 8.82 -14.09
C SER A 300 -5.26 9.89 -13.14
N GLY A 301 -4.89 11.16 -13.36
CA GLY A 301 -5.35 12.24 -12.50
C GLY A 301 -5.41 13.60 -13.18
N GLU A 302 -6.26 14.47 -12.64
CA GLU A 302 -6.45 15.83 -13.13
C GLU A 302 -6.79 16.72 -11.93
N TRP A 303 -6.10 17.86 -11.81
CA TRP A 303 -6.31 18.80 -10.71
C TRP A 303 -6.25 20.25 -11.19
N THR A 304 -7.18 21.04 -10.68
CA THR A 304 -7.05 22.49 -10.64
C THR A 304 -6.25 22.89 -9.41
N VAL A 305 -5.25 23.75 -9.61
CA VAL A 305 -4.36 24.21 -8.55
C VAL A 305 -4.72 25.62 -8.14
N TYR A 306 -4.86 25.82 -6.84
CA TYR A 306 -5.18 27.10 -6.22
C TYR A 306 -4.08 27.54 -5.26
N GLU A 307 -3.84 28.84 -5.22
CA GLU A 307 -3.13 29.53 -4.15
C GLU A 307 -4.13 30.13 -3.17
N VAL A 308 -3.96 29.89 -1.86
CA VAL A 308 -4.77 30.53 -0.83
C VAL A 308 -4.21 31.92 -0.53
N THR A 309 -5.07 32.93 -0.65
CA THR A 309 -4.79 34.34 -0.37
C THR A 309 -5.70 34.84 0.74
N THR A 310 -5.50 36.08 1.20
CA THR A 310 -6.40 36.74 2.16
C THR A 310 -7.81 36.95 1.61
N ALA A 311 -7.98 36.98 0.28
CA ALA A 311 -9.28 37.10 -0.39
C ALA A 311 -9.94 35.74 -0.71
N GLY A 312 -9.33 34.62 -0.31
CA GLY A 312 -9.79 33.27 -0.63
C GLY A 312 -8.85 32.52 -1.59
N LYS A 313 -9.35 31.45 -2.21
CA LYS A 313 -8.56 30.64 -3.15
C LYS A 313 -8.52 31.30 -4.54
N LYS A 314 -7.33 31.50 -5.08
CA LYS A 314 -7.08 32.00 -6.43
C LYS A 314 -6.55 30.85 -7.28
N GLU A 315 -7.20 30.58 -8.40
CA GLU A 315 -6.69 29.59 -9.37
C GLU A 315 -5.36 30.04 -9.96
N ILE A 316 -4.41 29.12 -10.07
CA ILE A 316 -3.06 29.40 -10.59
C ILE A 316 -2.65 28.46 -11.74
N GLY A 317 -3.44 27.43 -12.05
CA GLY A 317 -3.15 26.52 -13.14
C GLY A 317 -3.86 25.17 -13.04
N LEU A 318 -3.57 24.29 -14.00
CA LEU A 318 -4.06 22.91 -14.06
C LEU A 318 -2.88 21.95 -14.16
N VAL A 319 -3.07 20.74 -13.63
CA VAL A 319 -2.14 19.62 -13.75
C VAL A 319 -2.90 18.38 -14.21
N GLU A 320 -2.45 17.80 -15.32
CA GLU A 320 -2.97 16.55 -15.87
C GLU A 320 -1.88 15.49 -15.79
N MET A 321 -2.26 14.31 -15.31
CA MET A 321 -1.39 13.15 -15.14
C MET A 321 -1.95 11.97 -15.92
N PRO A 322 -1.62 11.87 -17.22
CA PRO A 322 -1.89 10.68 -18.03
C PRO A 322 -1.11 9.45 -17.54
N THR A 323 -1.45 8.27 -18.07
CA THR A 323 -0.74 7.03 -17.75
C THR A 323 0.49 6.85 -18.61
N PHE A 324 1.64 6.59 -17.98
CA PHE A 324 2.92 6.31 -18.66
C PHE A 324 3.44 7.47 -19.52
N GLU A 325 3.05 8.69 -19.19
CA GLU A 325 3.45 9.90 -19.88
C GLU A 325 3.85 10.98 -18.85
N THR A 326 4.55 12.01 -19.32
CA THR A 326 4.85 13.18 -18.50
C THR A 326 3.58 13.97 -18.18
N ILE A 327 3.54 14.62 -17.02
CA ILE A 327 2.40 15.47 -16.68
C ILE A 327 2.31 16.68 -17.62
N THR A 328 1.10 17.13 -17.88
CA THR A 328 0.86 18.43 -18.51
C THR A 328 0.58 19.44 -17.41
N VAL A 329 1.30 20.56 -17.43
CA VAL A 329 1.14 21.66 -16.46
C VAL A 329 0.80 22.93 -17.22
N THR A 330 -0.28 23.58 -16.83
CA THR A 330 -0.68 24.90 -17.37
C THR A 330 -0.70 25.94 -16.28
N GLY A 331 -0.42 27.20 -16.64
CA GLY A 331 -0.37 28.33 -15.72
C GLY A 331 1.06 28.73 -15.36
N GLU A 332 1.39 30.00 -15.61
CA GLU A 332 2.73 30.56 -15.38
C GLU A 332 3.25 30.36 -13.95
N PRO A 333 2.44 30.48 -12.87
CA PRO A 333 2.93 30.23 -11.51
C PRO A 333 3.42 28.79 -11.30
N LEU A 334 2.80 27.79 -11.94
CA LEU A 334 3.21 26.39 -11.81
C LEU A 334 4.50 26.11 -12.60
N ILE A 335 4.60 26.64 -13.81
CA ILE A 335 5.82 26.56 -14.64
C ILE A 335 7.00 27.23 -13.92
N SER A 336 6.77 28.41 -13.34
CA SER A 336 7.76 29.11 -12.51
C SER A 336 8.18 28.27 -11.29
N ALA A 337 7.27 27.49 -10.71
CA ALA A 337 7.61 26.61 -9.59
C ALA A 337 8.52 25.45 -10.00
N GLN A 338 8.29 24.84 -11.16
CA GLN A 338 9.20 23.81 -11.71
C GLN A 338 10.62 24.36 -11.88
N LYS A 339 10.74 25.53 -12.54
CA LYS A 339 12.03 26.21 -12.72
C LYS A 339 12.72 26.55 -11.40
N ALA A 340 11.95 26.94 -10.37
CA ALA A 340 12.51 27.23 -9.06
C ALA A 340 13.08 25.99 -8.36
N PHE A 341 12.47 24.81 -8.56
CA PHE A 341 13.02 23.55 -8.07
C PHE A 341 14.29 23.15 -8.84
N ASP A 342 14.28 23.28 -10.17
CA ASP A 342 15.47 22.99 -10.98
C ASP A 342 16.66 23.88 -10.57
N ALA A 343 16.42 25.19 -10.39
CA ALA A 343 17.43 26.12 -9.90
C ALA A 343 17.96 25.74 -8.50
N PHE A 344 17.07 25.33 -7.59
CA PHE A 344 17.46 24.86 -6.25
C PHE A 344 18.39 23.64 -6.31
N ILE A 345 18.15 22.69 -7.24
CA ILE A 345 19.04 21.55 -7.47
C ILE A 345 20.37 22.01 -8.04
N GLU A 346 20.35 22.90 -9.03
CA GLU A 346 21.57 23.38 -9.70
C GLU A 346 22.50 24.18 -8.79
N GLU A 347 21.93 25.00 -7.90
CA GLU A 347 22.68 25.77 -6.91
C GLU A 347 23.40 24.90 -5.86
N GLY A 348 23.00 23.63 -5.69
CA GLY A 348 23.65 22.71 -4.75
C GLY A 348 23.38 23.02 -3.26
N ASN A 349 22.42 23.90 -2.96
CA ASN A 349 22.08 24.32 -1.59
C ASN A 349 21.24 23.28 -0.82
N TRP A 350 21.16 22.05 -1.31
CA TRP A 350 20.38 20.96 -0.74
C TRP A 350 21.21 20.04 0.16
N ASN A 351 20.53 19.34 1.07
CA ASN A 351 21.08 18.22 1.82
C ASN A 351 19.96 17.22 2.08
N PHE A 352 20.00 16.10 1.36
CA PHE A 352 19.01 15.04 1.46
C PHE A 352 19.38 13.94 2.44
N ASN A 353 20.62 13.93 2.94
CA ASN A 353 21.10 12.92 3.87
C ASN A 353 20.38 13.02 5.20
N GLN A 354 20.26 11.89 5.88
CA GLN A 354 19.80 11.90 7.27
C GLN A 354 20.78 12.73 8.12
N PRO A 355 20.28 13.66 8.96
CA PRO A 355 21.14 14.40 9.88
C PRO A 355 21.92 13.46 10.81
N GLU A 356 23.24 13.51 10.73
CA GLU A 356 24.15 12.73 11.59
C GLU A 356 24.06 13.13 13.06
N LYS A 357 24.46 12.21 13.94
CA LYS A 357 24.74 12.51 15.36
C LYS A 357 26.00 13.37 15.41
N VAL A 358 25.88 14.56 15.99
CA VAL A 358 27.03 15.44 16.26
C VAL A 358 27.78 14.89 17.46
#